data_AF-A0A1F5NLK2-F1
#
_entry.id   AF-A0A1F5NLK2-F1
#
_cell.length_a   1.000
_cell.length_b   1.000
_cell.length_c   1.000
_cell.angle_alpha   90.00
_cell.angle_beta   90.00
_cell.angle_gamma   90.00
#
_symmetry.space_group_name_H-M   'P 1'
#
loop_
_entity.id
_entity.type
_entity.pdbx_description
1 polymer ?
#
loop_
_entity_poly.entity_id
_entity_poly.type
_entity_poly.pdbx_seq_one_letter_code
_entity_poly.pdbx_strand_id
1 'polypeptide(L)'
;MDNLNVYTNSQINNQSGNRPGFGPKIIFIILGIVILIEVVYAVKTLTAPSPTPPSPSQPAVVKQPLSPRISLTSSKLNYAVGETIPVIVMVNTGGKSVDGVDLIIRFNPQVLEVAPGGLSKGKIFSEYLLLSQDDKTGLISISGVSGVKESFIGQGEFALLTLKAKLPGKTTLAVDFQKGTTTASNLVESATSKNILESVDNLELNIQ
;
A
#
# COMPACT_ATOMS: atom_id res chain seq x y z
N MET A 1 92.09 -0.33 33.44
CA MET A 1 92.07 -1.47 32.51
C MET A 1 90.84 -1.30 31.62
N ASP A 2 90.67 -0.13 30.99
CA ASP A 2 91.31 0.35 29.73
C ASP A 2 90.55 -0.28 28.55
N ASN A 3 89.90 0.42 27.62
CA ASN A 3 90.26 1.57 26.78
C ASN A 3 88.94 2.16 26.20
N LEU A 4 88.64 3.46 26.18
CA LEU A 4 89.14 4.56 25.32
C LEU A 4 89.05 4.37 23.79
N ASN A 5 88.18 5.23 23.21
CA ASN A 5 88.07 5.74 21.82
C ASN A 5 87.54 4.78 20.74
N VAL A 6 86.67 5.21 19.82
CA VAL A 6 86.99 6.08 18.67
C VAL A 6 85.81 6.94 18.19
N TYR A 7 86.09 8.21 17.91
CA TYR A 7 85.30 9.16 17.11
C TYR A 7 85.55 8.93 15.60
N THR A 8 84.50 8.95 14.78
CA THR A 8 84.58 9.26 13.32
C THR A 8 83.23 9.84 12.87
N ASN A 9 83.10 11.16 12.65
CA ASN A 9 83.53 12.01 11.54
C ASN A 9 82.59 11.91 10.30
N SER A 10 81.72 12.91 10.18
CA SER A 10 80.68 13.08 9.17
C SER A 10 81.26 13.68 7.89
N GLN A 11 81.37 12.89 6.82
CA GLN A 11 81.73 13.41 5.49
C GLN A 11 80.46 13.89 4.78
N ILE A 12 80.25 15.21 4.74
CA ILE A 12 79.26 15.86 3.87
C ILE A 12 79.91 15.99 2.48
N ASN A 13 79.56 15.08 1.57
CA ASN A 13 79.93 15.16 0.17
C ASN A 13 79.08 16.24 -0.53
N ASN A 14 79.67 17.42 -0.76
CA ASN A 14 79.14 18.40 -1.71
C ASN A 14 79.50 17.97 -3.14
N GLN A 15 78.62 17.19 -3.77
CA GLN A 15 78.66 17.00 -5.22
C GLN A 15 77.99 18.19 -5.90
N SER A 16 78.82 19.09 -6.46
CA SER A 16 78.43 20.09 -7.46
C SER A 16 78.05 19.37 -8.76
N GLY A 17 76.82 18.84 -8.81
CA GLY A 17 76.22 18.24 -10.00
C GLY A 17 75.87 19.30 -11.03
N ASN A 18 76.59 19.25 -12.15
CA ASN A 18 76.38 20.02 -13.37
C ASN A 18 74.89 19.93 -13.81
N ARG A 19 74.09 20.96 -13.54
CA ARG A 19 72.66 20.98 -13.91
C ARG A 19 72.56 21.11 -15.43
N PRO A 20 71.92 20.17 -16.15
CA PRO A 20 71.70 20.30 -17.58
C PRO A 20 70.88 21.58 -17.84
N GLY A 21 71.45 22.50 -18.61
CA GLY A 21 70.78 23.74 -19.00
C GLY A 21 69.49 23.42 -19.75
N PHE A 22 68.37 23.90 -19.21
CA PHE A 22 67.04 23.79 -19.82
C PHE A 22 67.00 24.65 -21.09
N GLY A 23 67.46 24.09 -22.21
CA GLY A 23 67.28 24.70 -23.52
C GLY A 23 65.79 24.77 -23.89
N PRO A 24 65.37 25.72 -24.74
CA PRO A 24 63.96 25.96 -25.07
C PRO A 24 63.23 24.69 -25.57
N LYS A 25 63.93 23.75 -26.19
CA LYS A 25 63.39 22.46 -26.64
C LYS A 25 62.82 21.61 -25.49
N ILE A 26 63.48 21.58 -24.32
CA ILE A 26 63.01 20.82 -23.15
C ILE A 26 61.79 21.51 -22.52
N ILE A 27 61.76 22.84 -22.54
CA ILE A 27 60.63 23.64 -22.06
C ILE A 27 59.38 23.37 -22.92
N PHE A 28 59.49 23.32 -24.24
CA PHE A 28 58.36 23.00 -25.12
C PHE A 28 57.85 21.56 -24.94
N ILE A 29 58.75 20.59 -24.68
CA ILE A 29 58.34 19.21 -24.38
C ILE A 29 57.57 19.14 -23.07
N ILE A 30 58.05 19.80 -22.01
CA ILE A 30 57.36 19.84 -20.72
C ILE A 30 56.02 20.55 -20.84
N LEU A 31 55.95 21.67 -21.57
CA LEU A 31 54.69 22.39 -21.81
C LEU A 31 53.68 21.52 -22.57
N GLY A 32 54.13 20.78 -23.59
CA GLY A 32 53.29 19.85 -24.34
C GLY A 32 52.73 18.72 -23.47
N ILE A 33 53.53 18.17 -22.55
CA ILE A 33 53.08 17.13 -21.60
C ILE A 33 52.06 17.70 -20.62
N VAL A 34 52.29 18.90 -20.08
CA VAL A 34 51.34 19.55 -19.15
C VAL A 34 50.00 19.81 -19.84
N ILE A 35 50.00 20.32 -21.08
CA ILE A 35 48.77 20.54 -21.85
C ILE A 35 48.03 19.22 -22.09
N LEU A 36 48.75 18.14 -22.44
CA LEU A 36 48.15 16.82 -22.62
C LEU A 36 47.49 16.29 -21.34
N ILE A 37 48.13 16.49 -20.18
CA ILE A 37 47.57 16.09 -18.88
C ILE A 37 46.29 16.87 -18.58
N GLU A 38 46.29 18.19 -18.76
CA GLU A 38 45.13 19.04 -18.55
C GLU A 38 43.95 18.66 -19.46
N VAL A 39 44.22 18.35 -20.74
CA VAL A 39 43.18 17.91 -21.69
C VAL A 39 42.59 16.57 -21.26
N VAL A 40 43.42 15.61 -20.84
CA VAL A 40 42.94 14.30 -20.35
C VAL A 40 42.10 14.48 -19.07
N TYR A 41 42.52 15.35 -18.16
CA TYR A 41 41.78 15.67 -16.95
C TYR A 41 40.43 16.32 -17.27
N ALA A 42 40.41 17.30 -18.18
CA ALA A 42 39.22 17.98 -18.65
C ALA A 42 38.22 17.00 -19.29
N VAL A 43 38.67 16.10 -20.16
CA VAL A 43 37.80 15.08 -20.79
C VAL A 43 37.23 14.13 -19.74
N LYS A 44 38.04 13.67 -18.77
CA LYS A 44 37.53 12.84 -17.66
C LYS A 44 36.46 13.56 -16.83
N THR A 45 36.63 14.86 -16.60
CA THR A 45 35.64 15.65 -15.84
C THR A 45 34.38 15.98 -16.64
N LEU A 46 34.47 16.15 -17.96
CA LEU A 46 33.33 16.43 -18.83
C LEU A 46 32.52 15.17 -19.19
N THR A 47 33.14 13.99 -19.14
CA THR A 47 32.48 12.70 -19.39
C THR A 47 32.02 12.01 -18.11
N ALA A 48 32.34 12.56 -16.93
CA ALA A 48 31.76 12.10 -15.68
C ALA A 48 30.24 12.38 -15.68
N PRO A 49 29.39 11.39 -15.36
CA PRO A 49 27.96 11.65 -15.20
C PRO A 49 27.78 12.73 -14.13
N SER A 50 26.98 13.75 -14.42
CA SER A 50 26.68 14.79 -13.44
C SER A 50 26.07 14.12 -12.20
N PRO A 51 26.54 14.45 -10.98
CA PRO A 51 25.86 14.00 -9.78
C PRO A 51 24.44 14.50 -9.83
N THR A 52 23.48 13.58 -9.92
CA THR A 52 22.06 13.92 -9.87
C THR A 52 21.83 14.73 -8.60
N PRO A 53 21.23 15.93 -8.65
CA PRO A 53 20.85 16.63 -7.44
C PRO A 53 20.02 15.67 -6.58
N PRO A 54 20.24 15.60 -5.25
CA PRO A 54 19.41 14.76 -4.40
C PRO A 54 17.96 15.18 -4.62
N SER A 55 17.16 14.26 -5.16
CA SER A 55 15.72 14.45 -5.26
C SER A 55 15.23 14.81 -3.85
N PRO A 56 14.49 15.91 -3.64
CA PRO A 56 13.96 16.23 -2.34
C PRO A 56 13.23 14.99 -1.85
N SER A 57 13.66 14.46 -0.70
CA SER A 57 13.08 13.30 -0.06
C SER A 57 11.57 13.53 -0.03
N GLN A 58 10.85 12.85 -0.91
CA GLN A 58 9.40 12.86 -0.86
C GLN A 58 9.07 12.40 0.55
N PRO A 59 8.27 13.15 1.33
CA PRO A 59 7.86 12.70 2.64
C PRO A 59 7.37 11.27 2.45
N ALA A 60 7.96 10.32 3.18
CA ALA A 60 7.45 8.95 3.18
C ALA A 60 5.94 9.08 3.39
N VAL A 61 5.16 8.68 2.38
CA VAL A 61 3.71 8.62 2.54
C VAL A 61 3.53 7.67 3.70
N VAL A 62 3.23 8.21 4.87
CA VAL A 62 2.83 7.42 6.02
C VAL A 62 1.61 6.68 5.51
N LYS A 63 1.78 5.41 5.12
CA LYS A 63 0.67 4.51 4.85
C LYS A 63 -0.05 4.42 6.19
N GLN A 64 -1.05 5.28 6.38
CA GLN A 64 -1.93 5.19 7.52
C GLN A 64 -2.45 3.75 7.53
N PRO A 65 -2.35 3.02 8.65
CA PRO A 65 -2.82 1.65 8.69
C PRO A 65 -4.29 1.66 8.30
N LEU A 66 -4.62 1.01 7.18
CA LEU A 66 -6.00 0.81 6.80
C LEU A 66 -6.59 -0.16 7.82
N SER A 67 -7.65 0.25 8.52
CA SER A 67 -8.36 -0.66 9.43
C SER A 67 -9.28 -1.59 8.63
N PRO A 68 -9.38 -2.88 8.99
CA PRO A 68 -10.30 -3.79 8.33
C PRO A 68 -11.75 -3.35 8.53
N ARG A 69 -12.52 -3.27 7.44
CA ARG A 69 -13.88 -2.73 7.44
C ARG A 69 -14.80 -3.37 6.41
N ILE A 70 -16.11 -3.31 6.68
CA ILE A 70 -17.18 -3.60 5.72
C ILE A 70 -17.98 -2.32 5.48
N SER A 71 -18.25 -1.98 4.23
CA SER A 71 -19.01 -0.77 3.89
C SER A 71 -20.12 -1.07 2.90
N LEU A 72 -21.30 -0.50 3.14
CA LEU A 72 -22.44 -0.55 2.24
C LEU A 72 -22.50 0.75 1.43
N THR A 73 -22.58 0.65 0.11
CA THR A 73 -22.61 1.83 -0.76
C THR A 73 -23.67 1.69 -1.84
N SER A 74 -24.22 2.82 -2.26
CA SER A 74 -25.11 2.91 -3.42
C SER A 74 -24.75 4.14 -4.23
N SER A 75 -25.14 4.17 -5.51
CA SER A 75 -24.78 5.26 -6.43
C SER A 75 -25.45 6.59 -6.10
N LYS A 76 -26.58 6.54 -5.38
CA LYS A 76 -27.29 7.70 -4.86
C LYS A 76 -27.94 7.36 -3.52
N LEU A 77 -28.44 8.36 -2.81
CA LEU A 77 -29.10 8.20 -1.51
C LEU A 77 -30.60 8.46 -1.55
N ASN A 78 -31.12 9.01 -2.66
CA ASN A 78 -32.53 9.33 -2.83
C ASN A 78 -33.13 8.45 -3.94
N TYR A 79 -34.20 7.73 -3.63
CA TYR A 79 -34.88 6.80 -4.53
C TYR A 79 -36.38 7.04 -4.52
N ALA A 80 -37.04 6.81 -5.66
CA ALA A 80 -38.50 6.83 -5.71
C ALA A 80 -39.08 5.51 -5.16
N VAL A 81 -40.29 5.54 -4.61
CA VAL A 81 -41.06 4.32 -4.34
C VAL A 81 -41.16 3.46 -5.61
N GLY A 82 -40.90 2.15 -5.48
CA GLY A 82 -40.87 1.19 -6.57
C GLY A 82 -39.53 1.08 -7.29
N GLU A 83 -38.59 2.00 -7.06
CA GLU A 83 -37.28 1.98 -7.68
C GLU A 83 -36.39 0.86 -7.12
N THR A 84 -35.54 0.31 -8.00
CA THR A 84 -34.50 -0.66 -7.64
C THR A 84 -33.28 0.05 -7.09
N ILE A 85 -32.77 -0.45 -5.96
CA ILE A 85 -31.62 0.09 -5.25
C ILE A 85 -30.48 -0.93 -5.29
N PRO A 86 -29.46 -0.73 -6.14
CA PRO A 86 -28.25 -1.54 -6.10
C PRO A 86 -27.38 -1.10 -4.92
N VAL A 87 -27.02 -2.04 -4.05
CA VAL A 87 -26.15 -1.82 -2.90
C VAL A 87 -24.93 -2.72 -3.02
N ILE A 88 -23.77 -2.09 -3.14
CA ILE A 88 -22.48 -2.78 -3.20
C ILE A 88 -21.96 -2.95 -1.77
N VAL A 89 -21.67 -4.19 -1.39
CA VAL A 89 -20.98 -4.53 -0.15
C VAL A 89 -19.49 -4.65 -0.43
N MET A 90 -18.71 -3.73 0.12
CA MET A 90 -17.26 -3.70 -0.02
C MET A 90 -16.58 -4.20 1.25
N VAL A 91 -15.54 -4.99 1.08
CA VAL A 91 -14.64 -5.45 2.15
C VAL A 91 -13.29 -4.78 1.95
N ASN A 92 -12.71 -4.29 3.04
CA ASN A 92 -11.32 -3.88 3.12
C ASN A 92 -10.64 -4.71 4.21
N THR A 93 -9.56 -5.41 3.88
CA THR A 93 -8.87 -6.29 4.83
C THR A 93 -7.85 -5.58 5.72
N GLY A 94 -7.67 -4.27 5.55
CA GLY A 94 -6.63 -3.52 6.26
C GLY A 94 -5.21 -3.97 5.95
N GLY A 95 -5.01 -4.66 4.82
CA GLY A 95 -3.72 -5.26 4.44
C GLY A 95 -3.44 -6.63 5.08
N LYS A 96 -4.40 -7.19 5.84
CA LYS A 96 -4.33 -8.56 6.37
C LYS A 96 -4.86 -9.57 5.35
N SER A 97 -4.35 -10.79 5.42
CA SER A 97 -4.93 -11.94 4.70
C SER A 97 -6.19 -12.40 5.41
N VAL A 98 -7.27 -12.59 4.66
CA VAL A 98 -8.54 -13.06 5.20
C VAL A 98 -9.00 -14.31 4.47
N ASP A 99 -9.50 -15.28 5.24
CA ASP A 99 -10.04 -16.53 4.73
C ASP A 99 -11.54 -16.47 4.53
N GLY A 100 -12.25 -15.59 5.22
CA GLY A 100 -13.69 -15.51 5.08
C GLY A 100 -14.32 -14.26 5.67
N VAL A 101 -15.58 -14.06 5.29
CA VAL A 101 -16.47 -13.02 5.76
C VAL A 101 -17.81 -13.64 6.08
N ASP A 102 -18.29 -13.39 7.29
CA ASP A 102 -19.70 -13.56 7.65
C ASP A 102 -20.32 -12.17 7.72
N LEU A 103 -21.41 -11.96 6.99
CA LEU A 103 -22.10 -10.69 6.89
C LEU A 103 -23.55 -10.86 7.28
N ILE A 104 -24.00 -10.03 8.22
CA ILE A 104 -25.39 -9.91 8.62
C ILE A 104 -25.79 -8.44 8.42
N ILE A 105 -26.82 -8.19 7.62
CA ILE A 105 -27.38 -6.86 7.40
C ILE A 105 -28.82 -6.84 7.88
N ARG A 106 -29.16 -5.77 8.60
CA ARG A 106 -30.51 -5.44 9.04
C ARG A 106 -31.07 -4.32 8.16
N PHE A 107 -32.32 -4.44 7.75
CA PHE A 107 -33.06 -3.42 7.02
C PHE A 107 -34.50 -3.32 7.55
N ASN A 108 -35.20 -2.24 7.23
CA ASN A 108 -36.62 -2.12 7.55
C ASN A 108 -37.48 -2.78 6.44
N PRO A 109 -38.15 -3.92 6.69
CA PRO A 109 -38.92 -4.65 5.68
C PRO A 109 -40.24 -3.96 5.27
N GLN A 110 -40.66 -2.93 6.01
CA GLN A 110 -41.78 -2.09 5.61
C GLN A 110 -41.39 -1.12 4.49
N VAL A 111 -40.13 -0.63 4.51
CA VAL A 111 -39.62 0.38 3.57
C VAL A 111 -38.91 -0.25 2.38
N LEU A 112 -38.23 -1.37 2.60
CA LEU A 112 -37.41 -2.07 1.61
C LEU A 112 -37.80 -3.54 1.51
N GLU A 113 -37.56 -4.16 0.36
CA GLU A 113 -37.52 -5.61 0.18
C GLU A 113 -36.33 -6.00 -0.67
N VAL A 114 -35.81 -7.21 -0.51
CA VAL A 114 -34.84 -7.74 -1.45
C VAL A 114 -35.57 -8.22 -2.70
N ALA A 115 -35.11 -7.77 -3.88
CA ALA A 115 -35.71 -8.19 -5.14
C ALA A 115 -35.55 -9.71 -5.34
N PRO A 116 -36.42 -10.37 -6.12
CA PRO A 116 -36.24 -11.79 -6.47
C PRO A 116 -34.86 -12.04 -7.10
N GLY A 117 -34.08 -12.96 -6.51
CA GLY A 117 -32.69 -13.20 -6.94
C GLY A 117 -31.74 -12.02 -6.67
N GLY A 118 -32.12 -11.10 -5.81
CA GLY A 118 -31.41 -9.84 -5.56
C GLY A 118 -30.11 -9.97 -4.78
N LEU A 119 -29.70 -11.18 -4.38
CA LEU A 119 -28.42 -11.42 -3.74
C LEU A 119 -27.44 -12.01 -4.74
N SER A 120 -26.34 -11.32 -5.00
CA SER A 120 -25.29 -11.75 -5.92
C SER A 120 -23.94 -11.82 -5.21
N LYS A 121 -23.18 -12.87 -5.54
CA LYS A 121 -21.82 -13.10 -5.04
C LYS A 121 -20.85 -12.09 -5.64
N GLY A 122 -19.95 -11.56 -4.82
CA GLY A 122 -18.83 -10.75 -5.27
C GLY A 122 -17.68 -11.60 -5.81
N LYS A 123 -16.51 -10.99 -5.95
CA LYS A 123 -15.33 -11.61 -6.61
C LYS A 123 -14.18 -11.95 -5.66
N ILE A 124 -14.28 -11.57 -4.39
CA ILE A 124 -13.15 -11.70 -3.45
C ILE A 124 -12.98 -13.11 -2.89
N PHE A 125 -14.00 -13.98 -3.01
CA PHE A 125 -13.97 -15.37 -2.55
C PHE A 125 -14.48 -16.31 -3.63
N SER A 126 -13.93 -17.52 -3.67
CA SER A 126 -14.29 -18.59 -4.59
C SER A 126 -15.56 -19.33 -4.16
N GLU A 127 -15.85 -19.36 -2.85
CA GLU A 127 -17.01 -20.06 -2.29
C GLU A 127 -17.90 -19.11 -1.48
N TYR A 128 -19.22 -19.29 -1.62
CA TYR A 128 -20.21 -18.65 -0.76
C TYR A 128 -21.17 -19.71 -0.27
N LEU A 129 -21.07 -20.02 1.01
CA LEU A 129 -21.78 -21.11 1.69
C LEU A 129 -23.20 -20.72 2.07
N LEU A 130 -23.45 -19.41 2.25
CA LEU A 130 -24.75 -18.86 2.59
C LEU A 130 -25.01 -17.58 1.80
N LEU A 131 -26.16 -17.53 1.12
CA LEU A 131 -26.81 -16.31 0.63
C LEU A 131 -28.29 -16.45 0.98
N SER A 132 -28.73 -15.73 1.99
CA SER A 132 -30.09 -15.84 2.49
C SER A 132 -30.66 -14.48 2.86
N GLN A 133 -31.99 -14.37 2.75
CA GLN A 133 -32.76 -13.22 3.19
C GLN A 133 -33.99 -13.69 3.96
N ASP A 134 -34.40 -12.91 4.95
CA ASP A 134 -35.69 -13.00 5.61
C ASP A 134 -36.37 -11.63 5.52
N ASP A 135 -37.21 -11.48 4.50
CA ASP A 135 -37.96 -10.25 4.24
C ASP A 135 -39.03 -9.95 5.29
N LYS A 136 -39.35 -10.88 6.20
CA LYS A 136 -40.27 -10.63 7.32
C LYS A 136 -39.55 -9.96 8.47
N THR A 137 -38.34 -10.41 8.79
CA THR A 137 -37.54 -9.89 9.90
C THR A 137 -36.56 -8.80 9.48
N GLY A 138 -36.38 -8.58 8.18
CA GLY A 138 -35.48 -7.57 7.63
C GLY A 138 -34.01 -7.98 7.76
N LEU A 139 -33.70 -9.25 7.50
CA LEU A 139 -32.35 -9.80 7.63
C LEU A 139 -31.80 -10.28 6.29
N ILE A 140 -30.52 -10.00 6.05
CA ILE A 140 -29.73 -10.59 4.96
C ILE A 140 -28.49 -11.21 5.58
N SER A 141 -28.22 -12.47 5.26
CA SER A 141 -27.05 -13.21 5.74
C SER A 141 -26.24 -13.76 4.57
N ILE A 142 -24.95 -13.43 4.53
CA ILE A 142 -24.02 -13.87 3.49
C ILE A 142 -22.75 -14.40 4.14
N SER A 143 -22.32 -15.60 3.79
CA SER A 143 -21.04 -16.18 4.24
C SER A 143 -20.22 -16.59 3.03
N GLY A 144 -19.01 -16.01 2.91
CA GLY A 144 -18.07 -16.29 1.83
C GLY A 144 -16.71 -16.68 2.40
N VAL A 145 -16.07 -17.66 1.75
CA VAL A 145 -14.81 -18.25 2.19
C VAL A 145 -13.87 -18.47 1.00
N SER A 146 -12.58 -18.35 1.27
CA SER A 146 -11.51 -18.67 0.32
C SER A 146 -11.40 -20.17 0.14
N GLY A 147 -10.98 -20.60 -1.05
CA GLY A 147 -10.63 -21.98 -1.31
C GLY A 147 -9.40 -22.43 -0.53
N VAL A 148 -9.12 -23.73 -0.57
CA VAL A 148 -7.96 -24.32 0.13
C VAL A 148 -6.65 -23.68 -0.37
N LYS A 149 -5.87 -23.11 0.55
CA LYS A 149 -4.60 -22.37 0.29
C LYS A 149 -4.78 -21.04 -0.46
N GLU A 150 -6.00 -20.53 -0.56
CA GLU A 150 -6.30 -19.18 -1.03
C GLU A 150 -6.55 -18.26 0.18
N SER A 151 -6.33 -16.97 -0.01
CA SER A 151 -6.80 -15.93 0.92
C SER A 151 -6.93 -14.62 0.16
N PHE A 152 -7.74 -13.70 0.67
CA PHE A 152 -7.93 -12.38 0.09
C PHE A 152 -7.13 -11.32 0.86
N ILE A 153 -6.47 -10.41 0.14
CA ILE A 153 -5.83 -9.21 0.70
C ILE A 153 -6.25 -8.00 -0.14
N GLY A 154 -6.69 -6.94 0.52
CA GLY A 154 -6.94 -5.64 -0.12
C GLY A 154 -8.38 -5.19 0.01
N GLN A 155 -8.90 -4.61 -1.07
CA GLN A 155 -10.26 -4.07 -1.15
C GLN A 155 -11.00 -4.70 -2.31
N GLY A 156 -12.24 -5.12 -2.09
CA GLY A 156 -13.04 -5.71 -3.15
C GLY A 156 -14.51 -5.88 -2.81
N GLU A 157 -15.28 -6.12 -3.86
CA GLU A 157 -16.72 -6.35 -3.77
C GLU A 157 -16.97 -7.77 -3.25
N PHE A 158 -17.63 -7.84 -2.10
CA PHE A 158 -18.04 -9.08 -1.46
C PHE A 158 -19.43 -9.53 -1.90
N ALA A 159 -20.34 -8.60 -2.10
CA ALA A 159 -21.69 -8.91 -2.59
C ALA A 159 -22.33 -7.70 -3.25
N LEU A 160 -23.30 -7.98 -4.11
CA LEU A 160 -24.25 -7.00 -4.62
C LEU A 160 -25.64 -7.37 -4.12
N LEU A 161 -26.30 -6.42 -3.48
CA LEU A 161 -27.70 -6.52 -3.05
C LEU A 161 -28.55 -5.68 -4.00
N THR A 162 -29.64 -6.25 -4.49
CA THR A 162 -30.63 -5.56 -5.29
C THR A 162 -31.90 -5.46 -4.46
N LEU A 163 -32.14 -4.27 -3.91
CA LEU A 163 -33.33 -4.00 -3.11
C LEU A 163 -34.38 -3.27 -3.95
N LYS A 164 -35.60 -3.22 -3.45
CA LYS A 164 -36.69 -2.41 -4.00
C LYS A 164 -37.29 -1.53 -2.91
N ALA A 165 -37.54 -0.28 -3.26
CA ALA A 165 -38.22 0.68 -2.39
C ALA A 165 -39.74 0.41 -2.36
N LYS A 166 -40.33 0.29 -1.18
CA LYS A 166 -41.76 -0.05 -0.99
C LYS A 166 -42.58 1.12 -0.49
N LEU A 167 -42.06 1.84 0.50
CA LEU A 167 -42.76 2.94 1.16
C LEU A 167 -41.84 4.16 1.25
N PRO A 168 -42.38 5.38 1.20
CA PRO A 168 -41.59 6.58 1.40
C PRO A 168 -41.09 6.65 2.84
N GLY A 169 -39.93 7.28 3.04
CA GLY A 169 -39.32 7.48 4.35
C GLY A 169 -37.81 7.29 4.34
N LYS A 170 -37.18 7.74 5.45
CA LYS A 170 -35.78 7.45 5.72
C LYS A 170 -35.62 6.04 6.27
N THR A 171 -34.61 5.33 5.80
CA THR A 171 -34.29 3.96 6.23
C THR A 171 -32.79 3.73 6.21
N THR A 172 -32.33 2.75 6.96
CA THR A 172 -30.91 2.40 7.04
C THR A 172 -30.74 0.91 6.77
N LEU A 173 -29.78 0.58 5.90
CA LEU A 173 -29.19 -0.75 5.87
C LEU A 173 -28.03 -0.73 6.86
N ALA A 174 -28.13 -1.55 7.90
CA ALA A 174 -27.14 -1.61 8.97
C ALA A 174 -26.42 -2.95 8.97
N VAL A 175 -25.09 -2.93 8.91
CA VAL A 175 -24.30 -4.13 9.19
C VAL A 175 -24.41 -4.42 10.68
N ASP A 176 -24.85 -5.62 11.02
CA ASP A 176 -24.83 -6.08 12.41
C ASP A 176 -23.38 -6.32 12.80
N PHE A 177 -22.86 -5.44 13.65
CA PHE A 177 -21.46 -5.42 14.03
C PHE A 177 -21.31 -5.08 15.50
N GLN A 178 -20.60 -5.94 16.21
CA GLN A 178 -20.11 -5.67 17.54
C GLN A 178 -18.64 -6.09 17.58
N LYS A 179 -17.77 -5.13 17.87
CA LYS A 179 -16.31 -5.36 17.85
C LYS A 179 -15.94 -6.52 18.79
N GLY A 180 -15.19 -7.49 18.25
CA GLY A 180 -14.63 -8.61 18.99
C GLY A 180 -15.61 -9.76 19.28
N THR A 181 -16.87 -9.69 18.84
CA THR A 181 -17.79 -10.84 18.91
C THR A 181 -17.69 -11.71 17.66
N THR A 182 -18.26 -12.91 17.71
CA THR A 182 -18.34 -13.83 16.57
C THR A 182 -19.79 -14.14 16.15
N THR A 183 -20.78 -13.63 16.89
CA THR A 183 -22.21 -13.84 16.62
C THR A 183 -22.81 -12.78 15.69
N ALA A 184 -22.01 -11.78 15.30
CA ALA A 184 -22.38 -10.70 14.39
C ALA A 184 -21.59 -10.86 13.06
N SER A 185 -21.49 -9.81 12.26
CA SER A 185 -20.62 -9.82 11.07
C SER A 185 -19.15 -9.92 11.48
N ASN A 186 -18.40 -10.73 10.75
CA ASN A 186 -17.01 -11.06 11.02
C ASN A 186 -16.16 -10.96 9.76
N LEU A 187 -14.89 -10.65 9.96
CA LEU A 187 -13.84 -10.76 8.95
C LEU A 187 -12.74 -11.64 9.53
N VAL A 188 -12.51 -12.83 8.98
CA VAL A 188 -11.65 -13.85 9.60
C VAL A 188 -10.25 -13.79 9.01
N GLU A 189 -9.25 -13.46 9.83
CA GLU A 189 -7.83 -13.41 9.42
C GLU A 189 -7.26 -14.81 9.21
N SER A 190 -6.60 -15.05 8.08
CA SER A 190 -6.08 -16.38 7.72
C SER A 190 -5.04 -16.91 8.70
N ALA A 191 -4.15 -16.04 9.18
CA ALA A 191 -3.03 -16.46 10.02
C ALA A 191 -3.44 -16.85 11.44
N THR A 192 -4.55 -16.30 11.95
CA THR A 192 -4.93 -16.43 13.37
C THR A 192 -6.34 -16.96 13.58
N SER A 193 -7.14 -17.06 12.52
CA SER A 193 -8.56 -17.38 12.54
C SER A 193 -9.39 -16.46 13.45
N LYS A 194 -8.88 -15.26 13.76
CA LYS A 194 -9.58 -14.28 14.60
C LYS A 194 -10.47 -13.37 13.76
N ASN A 195 -11.57 -12.92 14.37
CA ASN A 195 -12.32 -11.79 13.83
C ASN A 195 -11.46 -10.51 13.94
N ILE A 196 -11.14 -9.91 12.80
CA ILE A 196 -10.37 -8.67 12.67
C ILE A 196 -11.21 -7.49 12.19
N LEU A 197 -12.53 -7.63 12.11
CA LEU A 197 -13.40 -6.53 11.70
C LEU A 197 -13.38 -5.41 12.76
N GLU A 198 -12.92 -4.23 12.35
CA GLU A 198 -12.73 -3.10 13.26
C GLU A 198 -13.84 -2.06 13.17
N SER A 199 -14.46 -1.90 12.00
CA SER A 199 -15.48 -0.88 11.74
C SER A 199 -16.41 -1.27 10.60
N VAL A 200 -17.58 -0.64 10.55
CA VAL A 200 -18.54 -0.78 9.45
C VAL A 200 -19.09 0.57 9.03
N ASP A 201 -19.39 0.71 7.74
CA ASP A 201 -20.09 1.86 7.19
C ASP A 201 -21.49 1.43 6.74
N ASN A 202 -22.51 1.88 7.49
CA ASN A 202 -23.91 1.65 7.17
C ASN A 202 -24.37 2.57 6.03
N LEU A 203 -25.50 2.24 5.41
CA LEU A 203 -26.07 3.03 4.31
C LEU A 203 -27.43 3.61 4.72
N GLU A 204 -27.50 4.94 4.85
CA GLU A 204 -28.77 5.67 4.99
C GLU A 204 -29.35 5.99 3.61
N LEU A 205 -30.64 5.72 3.43
CA LEU A 205 -31.39 5.97 2.22
C LEU A 205 -32.63 6.80 2.54
N ASN A 206 -33.05 7.60 1.57
CA ASN A 206 -34.26 8.39 1.63
C ASN A 206 -35.17 8.00 0.46
N ILE A 207 -36.34 7.46 0.77
CA ILE A 207 -37.35 7.04 -0.21
C ILE A 207 -38.42 8.12 -0.34
N GLN A 208 -38.70 8.55 -1.56
CA GLN A 208 -39.63 9.65 -1.88
C GLN A 208 -40.78 9.20 -2.77
#